data_AF-A0A1I0L988-F1
#
_entry.id   AF-A0A1I0L988-F1
#
_cell.length_a   1.000
_cell.length_b   1.000
_cell.length_c   1.000
_cell.angle_alpha   90.00
_cell.angle_beta   90.00
_cell.angle_gamma   90.00
#
_symmetry.space_group_name_H-M   'P 1'
#
loop_
_entity.id
_entity.type
_entity.pdbx_description
1 polymer ?
#
loop_
_entity_poly.entity_id
_entity_poly.type
_entity_poly.pdbx_seq_one_letter_code
_entity_poly.pdbx_strand_id
1 'polypeptide(L)'
;MLKWAVGLWLGVLLGCTASKPAHREEVEAGESLQVHRPVRRGGSPGFRRPPALRTPRPAPGLPAEGMRRTADAQGIERTRQLYWKRLAEAQALYPDSAGYQNHHAVPLYLGGSSQGTTYRLPTAYHKAITQAFRQEWAYGRSRPSSEELMGLMSRVYSKYPIPQLVGIEP
;
A
#
# COMPACT_ATOMS: atom_id res chain seq x y z
N MET A 1 40.68 23.68 16.51
CA MET A 1 40.95 22.83 17.68
C MET A 1 39.62 22.54 18.38
N LEU A 2 39.09 21.32 18.28
CA LEU A 2 38.44 20.59 19.38
C LEU A 2 38.05 19.18 18.87
N LYS A 3 38.74 18.18 19.41
CA LYS A 3 38.52 16.74 19.25
C LYS A 3 37.72 16.28 20.46
N TRP A 4 36.59 15.58 20.31
CA TRP A 4 36.01 14.62 21.30
C TRP A 4 34.87 13.88 20.58
N ALA A 5 34.58 12.59 20.75
CA ALA A 5 35.26 11.43 21.32
C ALA A 5 34.49 10.19 20.83
N VAL A 6 35.22 9.12 20.50
CA VAL A 6 34.65 7.82 20.09
C VAL A 6 34.36 7.02 21.35
N GLY A 7 33.09 6.70 21.58
CA GLY A 7 32.63 5.86 22.69
C GLY A 7 32.41 4.42 22.23
N LEU A 8 33.41 3.59 22.47
CA LEU A 8 33.41 2.13 22.32
C LEU A 8 32.57 1.52 23.47
N TRP A 9 31.60 0.65 23.16
CA TRP A 9 31.06 -0.30 24.15
C TRP A 9 31.12 -1.71 23.58
N LEU A 10 31.95 -2.51 24.26
CA LEU A 10 32.19 -3.92 24.04
C LEU A 10 31.47 -4.69 25.16
N GLY A 11 30.86 -5.82 24.83
CA GLY A 11 30.51 -6.87 25.79
C GLY A 11 29.03 -7.24 25.81
N VAL A 12 28.62 -8.48 26.07
CA VAL A 12 29.25 -9.79 26.26
C VAL A 12 28.13 -10.82 25.98
N LEU A 13 28.53 -12.02 25.54
CA LEU A 13 27.74 -13.24 25.30
C LEU A 13 26.82 -13.68 26.45
N LEU A 14 25.76 -14.45 26.11
CA LEU A 14 25.19 -15.65 26.78
C LEU A 14 23.91 -15.99 25.95
N GLY A 15 23.68 -17.14 25.31
CA GLY A 15 23.84 -18.52 25.77
C GLY A 15 22.55 -18.99 26.46
N CYS A 16 21.66 -19.74 25.77
CA CYS A 16 20.80 -20.80 26.34
C CYS A 16 19.81 -21.45 25.33
N THR A 17 20.09 -22.73 25.09
CA THR A 17 19.32 -23.94 24.73
C THR A 17 17.79 -23.93 24.49
N ALA A 18 17.43 -24.61 23.38
CA ALA A 18 16.43 -25.68 23.18
C ALA A 18 15.11 -25.72 23.98
N SER A 19 14.00 -25.93 23.25
CA SER A 19 13.07 -27.06 23.51
C SER A 19 12.07 -27.25 22.38
N LYS A 20 11.97 -28.49 21.90
CA LYS A 20 11.00 -29.04 20.95
C LYS A 20 9.95 -29.82 21.74
N PRO A 21 8.67 -29.72 21.40
CA PRO A 21 7.79 -30.86 21.56
C PRO A 21 7.25 -31.35 20.22
N ALA A 22 7.38 -32.65 20.01
CA ALA A 22 6.58 -33.41 19.08
C ALA A 22 5.25 -33.73 19.76
N HIS A 23 4.13 -33.55 19.06
CA HIS A 23 2.95 -34.37 19.29
C HIS A 23 2.33 -34.75 17.94
N ARG A 24 2.20 -36.06 17.83
CA ARG A 24 1.51 -36.91 16.86
C ARG A 24 0.05 -37.03 17.29
N GLU A 25 -0.77 -37.57 16.40
CA GLU A 25 -2.23 -37.87 16.47
C GLU A 25 -3.04 -36.86 15.62
N GLU A 26 -3.95 -37.26 14.74
CA GLU A 26 -4.58 -38.56 14.49
C GLU A 26 -5.14 -38.58 13.06
N VAL A 27 -5.19 -39.78 12.50
CA VAL A 27 -5.76 -40.10 11.20
C VAL A 27 -7.14 -40.67 11.49
N GLU A 28 -8.21 -40.08 10.97
CA GLU A 28 -9.47 -40.81 10.80
C GLU A 28 -10.09 -40.53 9.43
N ALA A 29 -10.44 -41.64 8.80
CA ALA A 29 -11.15 -41.77 7.55
C ALA A 29 -12.62 -42.12 7.84
N GLY A 30 -13.51 -41.73 6.92
CA GLY A 30 -14.91 -42.15 6.86
C GLY A 30 -15.64 -41.23 5.87
N GLU A 31 -15.73 -41.57 4.59
CA GLU A 31 -16.72 -42.49 3.98
C GLU A 31 -18.15 -42.13 4.43
N SER A 32 -18.96 -41.52 3.57
CA SER A 32 -19.85 -42.32 2.73
C SER A 32 -20.59 -41.46 1.69
N LEU A 33 -20.61 -41.97 0.46
CA LEU A 33 -21.57 -41.61 -0.58
C LEU A 33 -22.99 -41.93 -0.10
N GLN A 34 -23.94 -41.02 -0.32
CA GLN A 34 -25.29 -41.44 -0.69
C GLN A 34 -25.83 -40.61 -1.85
N VAL A 35 -26.04 -41.34 -2.94
CA VAL A 35 -26.68 -40.97 -4.19
C VAL A 35 -28.19 -41.00 -3.98
N HIS A 36 -28.87 -39.87 -4.17
CA HIS A 36 -30.28 -39.90 -4.50
C HIS A 36 -30.59 -39.02 -5.71
N ARG A 37 -30.92 -39.71 -6.79
CA ARG A 37 -31.44 -39.18 -8.05
C ARG A 37 -32.96 -39.32 -8.01
N PRO A 38 -33.72 -38.29 -8.40
CA PRO A 38 -34.97 -38.54 -9.11
C PRO A 38 -34.95 -38.01 -10.54
N VAL A 39 -35.93 -38.53 -11.27
CA VAL A 39 -36.06 -38.65 -12.71
C VAL A 39 -36.66 -37.39 -13.35
N ARG A 40 -36.28 -37.15 -14.61
CA ARG A 40 -36.81 -36.13 -15.54
C ARG A 40 -38.34 -36.16 -15.66
N ARG A 41 -38.97 -34.99 -15.74
CA ARG A 41 -40.09 -34.74 -16.67
C ARG A 41 -40.40 -33.25 -16.85
N GLY A 42 -40.45 -32.82 -18.11
CA GLY A 42 -41.46 -31.88 -18.57
C GLY A 42 -41.01 -30.43 -18.81
N GLY A 43 -41.07 -30.04 -20.09
CA GLY A 43 -41.51 -28.69 -20.48
C GLY A 43 -40.41 -27.67 -20.70
N SER A 44 -40.07 -27.43 -21.97
CA SER A 44 -39.58 -26.12 -22.42
C SER A 44 -40.79 -25.29 -22.86
N PRO A 45 -41.18 -24.23 -22.14
CA PRO A 45 -41.90 -23.12 -22.71
C PRO A 45 -40.88 -22.06 -23.15
N GLY A 46 -40.99 -21.61 -24.40
CA GLY A 46 -40.02 -20.74 -25.04
C GLY A 46 -39.67 -19.48 -24.23
N PHE A 47 -38.37 -19.27 -24.04
CA PHE A 47 -37.83 -17.96 -23.68
C PHE A 47 -38.14 -17.00 -24.84
N ARG A 48 -39.21 -16.22 -24.72
CA ARG A 48 -39.30 -14.95 -25.45
C ARG A 48 -38.13 -14.11 -24.97
N ARG A 49 -37.11 -13.91 -25.81
CA ARG A 49 -36.06 -12.91 -25.56
C ARG A 49 -36.79 -11.59 -25.30
N PRO A 50 -36.60 -10.93 -24.15
CA PRO A 50 -37.10 -9.57 -23.99
C PRO A 50 -36.45 -8.72 -25.10
N PRO A 51 -37.16 -7.74 -25.67
CA PRO A 51 -36.54 -6.80 -26.59
C PRO A 51 -35.32 -6.23 -25.88
N ALA A 52 -34.17 -6.24 -26.55
CA ALA A 52 -32.98 -5.59 -26.03
C ALA A 52 -33.38 -4.16 -25.68
N LEU A 53 -33.44 -3.85 -24.38
CA LEU A 53 -33.53 -2.48 -23.91
C LEU A 53 -32.32 -1.80 -24.51
N ARG A 54 -32.54 -1.05 -25.60
CA ARG A 54 -31.58 -0.08 -26.09
C ARG A 54 -31.33 0.79 -24.88
N THR A 55 -30.18 0.59 -24.22
CA THR A 55 -29.70 1.57 -23.27
C THR A 55 -29.76 2.91 -24.00
N PRO A 56 -30.39 3.94 -23.40
CA PRO A 56 -30.41 5.25 -24.04
C PRO A 56 -28.97 5.59 -24.38
N ARG A 57 -28.68 5.76 -25.67
CA ARG A 57 -27.40 6.33 -26.10
C ARG A 57 -27.31 7.67 -25.37
N PRO A 58 -26.33 7.87 -24.48
CA PRO A 58 -26.25 9.13 -23.74
C PRO A 58 -26.16 10.25 -24.77
N ALA A 59 -27.05 11.25 -24.64
CA ALA A 59 -27.08 12.40 -25.51
C ALA A 59 -25.71 13.10 -25.51
N PRO A 60 -25.25 13.64 -26.66
CA PRO A 60 -24.01 14.40 -26.68
C PRO A 60 -24.26 15.75 -25.98
N GLY A 61 -23.82 15.85 -24.72
CA GLY A 61 -23.76 17.11 -24.00
C GLY A 61 -23.86 16.92 -22.49
N LEU A 62 -22.74 17.01 -21.78
CA LEU A 62 -22.74 17.45 -20.38
C LEU A 62 -21.49 18.30 -20.06
N PRO A 63 -21.64 19.60 -19.73
CA PRO A 63 -20.53 20.46 -19.29
C PRO A 63 -19.91 20.01 -17.95
N ALA A 64 -20.64 19.23 -17.14
CA ALA A 64 -20.17 18.74 -15.84
C ALA A 64 -19.01 17.74 -15.94
N GLU A 65 -18.94 16.93 -17.00
CA GLU A 65 -17.86 15.96 -17.15
C GLU A 65 -16.55 16.63 -17.59
N GLY A 66 -16.63 17.65 -18.45
CA GLY A 66 -15.49 18.50 -18.79
C GLY A 66 -14.94 19.24 -17.56
N MET A 67 -15.81 19.80 -16.73
CA MET A 67 -15.43 20.50 -15.49
C MET A 67 -14.75 19.57 -14.46
N ARG A 68 -15.23 18.32 -14.34
CA ARG A 68 -14.58 17.33 -13.47
C ARG A 68 -13.18 16.98 -13.97
N ARG A 69 -13.05 16.68 -15.28
CA ARG A 69 -11.75 16.38 -15.89
C ARG A 69 -10.74 17.51 -15.74
N THR A 70 -11.17 18.77 -15.86
CA THR A 70 -10.27 19.92 -15.67
C THR A 70 -9.89 20.11 -14.19
N ALA A 71 -10.83 19.94 -13.27
CA ALA A 71 -10.53 19.97 -11.83
C ALA A 71 -9.53 18.86 -11.43
N ASP A 72 -9.69 17.65 -11.98
CA ASP A 72 -8.78 16.52 -11.76
C ASP A 72 -7.39 16.82 -12.34
N ALA A 73 -7.32 17.37 -13.56
CA ALA A 73 -6.05 17.76 -14.18
C ALA A 73 -5.30 18.83 -13.36
N GLN A 74 -6.02 19.84 -12.86
CA GLN A 74 -5.44 20.85 -11.96
C GLN A 74 -4.97 20.22 -10.64
N GLY A 75 -5.72 19.27 -10.09
CA GLY A 75 -5.34 18.54 -8.89
C GLY A 75 -4.05 17.72 -9.08
N ILE A 76 -3.92 17.04 -10.21
CA ILE A 76 -2.72 16.29 -10.57
C ILE A 76 -1.52 17.25 -10.69
N GLU A 77 -1.68 18.36 -11.39
CA GLU A 77 -0.59 19.33 -11.59
C GLU A 77 -0.12 19.96 -10.27
N ARG A 78 -1.05 20.35 -9.38
CA ARG A 78 -0.68 20.82 -8.03
C ARG A 78 0.09 19.77 -7.25
N THR A 79 -0.30 18.50 -7.36
CA THR A 79 0.39 17.38 -6.70
C THR A 79 1.80 17.19 -7.24
N ARG A 80 2.01 17.35 -8.56
CA ARG A 80 3.35 17.31 -9.19
C ARG A 80 4.24 18.45 -8.70
N GLN A 81 3.71 19.66 -8.63
CA GLN A 81 4.45 20.81 -8.09
C GLN A 81 4.82 20.60 -6.62
N LEU A 82 3.90 20.05 -5.82
CA LEU A 82 4.17 19.69 -4.43
C LEU A 82 5.29 18.65 -4.33
N TYR A 83 5.28 17.61 -5.17
CA TYR A 83 6.36 16.63 -5.24
C TYR A 83 7.73 17.30 -5.44
N TRP A 84 7.87 18.14 -6.48
CA TRP A 84 9.14 18.79 -6.78
C TRP A 84 9.62 19.69 -5.64
N LYS A 85 8.70 20.44 -5.01
CA LYS A 85 9.00 21.24 -3.83
C LYS A 85 9.56 20.39 -2.69
N ARG A 86 8.88 19.29 -2.36
CA ARG A 86 9.29 18.41 -1.25
C ARG A 86 10.57 17.64 -1.55
N LEU A 87 10.83 17.30 -2.81
CA LEU A 87 12.10 16.71 -3.22
C LEU A 87 13.25 17.68 -2.97
N ALA A 88 13.11 18.94 -3.36
CA ALA A 88 14.13 19.97 -3.13
C ALA A 88 14.39 20.19 -1.63
N GLU A 89 13.33 20.29 -0.82
CA GLU A 89 13.44 20.37 0.65
C GLU A 89 14.15 19.15 1.24
N ALA A 90 13.82 17.94 0.77
CA ALA A 90 14.45 16.72 1.23
C ALA A 90 15.94 16.64 0.84
N GLN A 91 16.31 17.09 -0.36
CA GLN A 91 17.70 17.16 -0.82
C GLN A 91 18.52 18.15 0.02
N ALA A 92 17.93 19.30 0.37
CA ALA A 92 18.57 20.26 1.26
C ALA A 92 18.76 19.71 2.68
N LEU A 93 17.79 18.95 3.19
CA LEU A 93 17.86 18.33 4.52
C LEU A 93 18.81 17.14 4.59
N TYR A 94 18.98 16.42 3.48
CA TYR A 94 19.78 15.20 3.38
C TYR A 94 20.79 15.28 2.22
N PRO A 95 21.77 16.20 2.27
CA PRO A 95 22.67 16.48 1.13
C PRO A 95 23.48 15.27 0.67
N ASP A 96 23.84 14.37 1.59
CA ASP A 96 24.64 13.17 1.29
C ASP A 96 23.79 11.98 0.79
N SER A 97 22.48 12.17 0.60
CA SER A 97 21.54 11.09 0.25
C SER A 97 21.28 11.04 -1.25
N ALA A 98 22.29 10.57 -1.99
CA ALA A 98 22.21 10.37 -3.44
C ALA A 98 21.58 9.01 -3.82
N GLY A 99 21.25 8.85 -5.10
CA GLY A 99 20.71 7.62 -5.67
C GLY A 99 19.22 7.41 -5.43
N TYR A 100 18.78 6.14 -5.51
CA TYR A 100 17.38 5.76 -5.43
C TYR A 100 17.17 4.57 -4.50
N GLN A 101 16.01 4.51 -3.86
CA GLN A 101 15.59 3.42 -2.98
C GLN A 101 14.13 3.03 -3.26
N ASN A 102 13.81 1.76 -3.02
CA ASN A 102 12.44 1.27 -3.13
C ASN A 102 11.68 1.56 -1.83
N HIS A 103 10.66 2.40 -1.93
CA HIS A 103 9.76 2.77 -0.84
C HIS A 103 8.55 1.83 -0.82
N HIS A 104 8.35 1.08 0.25
CA HIS A 104 7.09 0.32 0.40
C HIS A 104 5.91 1.27 0.56
N ALA A 105 4.86 1.06 -0.23
CA ALA A 105 3.61 1.84 -0.16
C ALA A 105 3.01 1.80 1.26
N VAL A 106 3.06 0.64 1.91
CA VAL A 106 2.77 0.46 3.33
C VAL A 106 4.08 0.07 4.03
N PRO A 107 4.61 0.88 4.96
CA PRO A 107 5.84 0.54 5.67
C PRO A 107 5.74 -0.81 6.40
N LEU A 108 6.79 -1.64 6.28
CA LEU A 108 6.83 -2.98 6.88
C LEU A 108 6.57 -2.97 8.39
N TYR A 109 7.10 -1.97 9.10
CA TYR A 109 6.94 -1.85 10.55
C TYR A 109 5.50 -1.49 10.96
N LEU A 110 4.70 -0.95 10.05
CA LEU A 110 3.28 -0.68 10.24
C LEU A 110 2.39 -1.84 9.80
N GLY A 111 2.96 -2.99 9.44
CA GLY A 111 2.24 -4.17 8.99
C GLY A 111 2.17 -4.34 7.48
N GLY A 112 2.95 -3.58 6.71
CA GLY A 112 3.09 -3.80 5.27
C GLY A 112 3.69 -5.17 4.93
N SER A 113 3.25 -5.75 3.81
CA SER A 113 3.80 -7.01 3.29
C SER A 113 5.21 -6.81 2.72
N SER A 114 6.12 -7.76 2.95
CA SER A 114 7.45 -7.79 2.34
C SER A 114 7.41 -7.91 0.81
N GLN A 115 6.33 -8.46 0.26
CA GLN A 115 6.05 -8.55 -1.17
C GLN A 115 5.06 -7.45 -1.64
N GLY A 116 4.78 -6.46 -0.79
CA GLY A 116 3.87 -5.37 -1.12
C GLY A 116 4.44 -4.40 -2.15
N THR A 117 3.57 -3.59 -2.77
CA THR A 117 3.94 -2.59 -3.77
C THR A 117 5.03 -1.65 -3.26
N THR A 118 6.06 -1.45 -4.09
CA THR A 118 7.14 -0.49 -3.83
C THR A 118 7.24 0.53 -4.96
N TYR A 119 7.67 1.75 -4.61
CA TYR A 119 7.95 2.82 -5.56
C TYR A 119 9.42 3.20 -5.50
N ARG A 120 10.09 3.29 -6.64
CA ARG A 120 11.47 3.77 -6.71
C ARG A 120 11.48 5.28 -6.46
N LEU A 121 12.17 5.76 -5.43
CA LEU A 121 12.21 7.18 -5.07
C LEU A 121 13.66 7.65 -4.89
N PRO A 122 13.96 8.94 -5.14
CA PRO A 122 15.24 9.52 -4.74
C PRO A 122 15.51 9.28 -3.24
N THR A 123 16.73 8.88 -2.88
CA THR A 123 17.08 8.47 -1.50
C THR A 123 16.75 9.54 -0.46
N ALA A 124 17.04 10.82 -0.75
CA ALA A 124 16.69 11.94 0.13
C ALA A 124 15.17 12.02 0.39
N TYR A 125 14.36 11.88 -0.66
CA TYR A 125 12.90 11.92 -0.56
C TYR A 125 12.33 10.69 0.17
N HIS A 126 12.89 9.49 -0.09
CA HIS A 126 12.57 8.28 0.66
C HIS A 126 12.80 8.44 2.17
N LYS A 127 13.92 9.07 2.56
CA LYS A 127 14.19 9.40 3.97
C LYS A 127 13.16 10.37 4.54
N ALA A 128 12.82 11.43 3.82
CA ALA A 128 11.82 12.41 4.27
C ALA A 128 10.45 11.76 4.53
N ILE A 129 9.96 10.93 3.61
CA ILE A 129 8.71 10.18 3.78
C ILE A 129 8.80 9.23 4.98
N THR A 130 9.89 8.47 5.10
CA THR A 130 10.10 7.54 6.22
C THR A 130 10.06 8.27 7.57
N GLN A 131 10.68 9.45 7.66
CA GLN A 131 10.64 10.26 8.87
C GLN A 131 9.24 10.80 9.15
N ALA A 132 8.47 11.21 8.13
CA ALA A 132 7.08 11.61 8.30
C ALA A 132 6.21 10.47 8.87
N PHE A 133 6.37 9.24 8.35
CA PHE A 133 5.72 8.06 8.93
C PHE A 133 6.09 7.84 10.41
N ARG A 134 7.38 7.99 10.75
CA ARG A 134 7.87 7.83 12.13
C ARG A 134 7.38 8.92 13.08
N GLN A 135 7.19 10.15 12.59
CA GLN A 135 6.62 11.24 13.37
C GLN A 135 5.14 11.00 13.70
N GLU A 136 4.38 10.46 12.74
CA GLU A 136 2.96 10.15 12.94
C GLU A 136 2.78 8.86 13.77
N TRP A 137 3.68 7.87 13.61
CA TRP A 137 3.66 6.62 14.37
C TRP A 137 5.07 6.11 14.65
N ALA A 138 5.57 6.43 15.83
CA ALA A 138 6.89 6.06 16.30
C ALA A 138 7.05 4.54 16.47
N TYR A 139 8.31 4.09 16.44
CA TYR A 139 8.66 2.72 16.78
C TYR A 139 8.28 2.36 18.23
N GLY A 140 8.13 1.06 18.50
CA GLY A 140 7.77 0.53 19.82
C GLY A 140 6.29 0.63 20.16
N ARG A 141 5.49 1.35 19.36
CA ARG A 141 4.03 1.30 19.43
C ARG A 141 3.51 -0.02 18.85
N SER A 142 2.33 -0.44 19.31
CA SER A 142 1.57 -1.50 18.63
C SER A 142 1.29 -1.10 17.18
N ARG A 143 1.04 -2.08 16.31
CA ARG A 143 0.64 -1.80 14.93
C ARG A 143 -0.70 -1.05 14.94
N PRO A 144 -0.88 -0.04 14.08
CA PRO A 144 -2.16 0.64 13.96
C PRO A 144 -3.24 -0.34 13.46
N SER A 145 -4.49 -0.09 13.84
CA SER A 145 -5.65 -0.72 13.19
C SER A 145 -5.71 -0.34 11.70
N SER A 146 -6.54 -1.05 10.93
CA SER A 146 -6.67 -0.75 9.49
C SER A 146 -7.13 0.69 9.23
N GLU A 147 -8.05 1.21 10.05
CA GLU A 147 -8.57 2.58 9.91
C GLU A 147 -7.49 3.62 10.24
N GLU A 148 -6.76 3.42 11.35
CA GLU A 148 -5.65 4.29 11.73
C GLU A 148 -4.55 4.29 10.67
N LEU A 149 -4.23 3.12 10.10
CA LEU A 149 -3.25 2.99 9.04
C LEU A 149 -3.65 3.77 7.79
N MET A 150 -4.92 3.65 7.36
CA MET A 150 -5.43 4.43 6.23
C MET A 150 -5.36 5.94 6.50
N GLY A 151 -5.75 6.36 7.71
CA GLY A 151 -5.65 7.77 8.12
C GLY A 151 -4.21 8.27 8.11
N LEU A 152 -3.27 7.46 8.60
CA LEU A 152 -1.84 7.78 8.61
C LEU A 152 -1.31 7.91 7.17
N MET A 153 -1.58 6.92 6.31
CA MET A 153 -1.16 6.95 4.91
C MET A 153 -1.69 8.20 4.19
N SER A 154 -2.96 8.56 4.41
CA SER A 154 -3.56 9.77 3.84
C SER A 154 -2.83 11.06 4.30
N ARG A 155 -2.54 11.19 5.60
CA ARG A 155 -1.81 12.35 6.14
C ARG A 155 -0.38 12.45 5.62
N VAL A 156 0.33 11.33 5.49
CA VAL A 156 1.71 11.35 4.98
C VAL A 156 1.74 11.61 3.48
N TYR A 157 0.93 10.89 2.68
CA TYR A 157 0.98 11.01 1.23
C TYR A 157 0.33 12.27 0.66
N SER A 158 -0.55 12.93 1.42
CA SER A 158 -1.01 14.30 1.07
C SER A 158 0.11 15.34 1.24
N LYS A 159 1.05 15.13 2.17
CA LYS A 159 2.21 16.01 2.39
C LYS A 159 3.37 15.67 1.45
N TYR A 160 3.57 14.38 1.19
CA TYR A 160 4.64 13.81 0.38
C TYR A 160 4.07 12.87 -0.69
N PRO A 161 3.59 13.40 -1.82
CA PRO A 161 2.98 12.57 -2.86
C PRO A 161 3.98 11.59 -3.47
N ILE A 162 3.48 10.43 -3.87
CA ILE A 162 4.23 9.43 -4.64
C ILE A 162 4.22 9.84 -6.11
N PRO A 163 5.39 10.14 -6.72
CA PRO A 163 5.46 10.71 -8.07
C PRO A 163 4.82 9.83 -9.15
N GLN A 164 4.97 8.51 -9.06
CA GLN A 164 4.42 7.57 -10.05
C GLN A 164 2.89 7.59 -10.08
N LEU A 165 2.23 7.88 -8.96
CA LEU A 165 0.76 7.98 -8.90
C LEU A 165 0.22 9.24 -9.58
N VAL A 166 1.11 10.19 -9.92
CA VAL A 166 0.78 11.41 -10.67
C VAL A 166 1.51 11.50 -12.02
N GLY A 167 2.05 10.37 -12.49
CA GLY A 167 2.70 10.26 -13.80
C GLY A 167 4.07 10.94 -13.87
N ILE A 168 4.79 11.03 -12.75
CA ILE A 168 6.22 11.39 -12.72
C ILE A 168 7.01 10.10 -12.55
N GLU A 169 7.87 9.80 -13.52
CA GLU A 169 8.84 8.72 -13.44
C GLU A 169 10.19 9.25 -12.90
N PRO A 170 10.83 8.53 -11.96
CA PRO A 170 12.03 8.97 -11.23
C PRO A 170 13.37 8.71 -11.93
#